data_AF-G7M7M9-F1
#
_entry.id   AF-G7M7M9-F1
#
_cell.length_a   1.000
_cell.length_b   1.000
_cell.length_c   1.000
_cell.angle_alpha   90.00
_cell.angle_beta   90.00
_cell.angle_gamma   90.00
#
_symmetry.space_group_name_H-M   'P 1'
#
loop_
_entity.id
_entity.type
_entity.pdbx_description
1 polymer ?
#
loop_
_entity_poly.entity_id
_entity_poly.type
_entity_poly.pdbx_seq_one_letter_code
_entity_poly.pdbx_strand_id
1 'polypeptide(L)'
;MDNYKRAVYYVQNPFINELKFNTIPISNFAQIHFYEVKRIFIALYIFSIAFVIVMIIKILSKKNDGFRKNLINNFSKSTNIIALIFIFVSVSAAIDFDKTFYFFHKIFFRNNYWIFDPAIDPIINALPEELFAIELGLIVAVLVIFTIIIKILSRKIKNS
;
A
#
# COMPACT_ATOMS: atom_id res chain seq x y z
N MET A 1 -7.01 -17.68 -11.24
CA MET A 1 -7.75 -16.75 -10.35
C MET A 1 -7.86 -17.24 -8.91
N ASP A 2 -8.15 -18.52 -8.63
CA ASP A 2 -8.26 -19.04 -7.23
C ASP A 2 -6.99 -18.81 -6.39
N ASN A 3 -5.82 -19.24 -6.89
CA ASN A 3 -4.55 -19.07 -6.17
C ASN A 3 -4.19 -17.59 -5.93
N TYR A 4 -4.49 -16.69 -6.88
CA TYR A 4 -4.34 -15.24 -6.68
C TYR A 4 -5.19 -14.75 -5.51
N LYS A 5 -6.48 -15.10 -5.47
CA LYS A 5 -7.37 -14.73 -4.36
C LYS A 5 -6.88 -15.27 -3.02
N ARG A 6 -6.32 -16.49 -3.01
CA ARG A 6 -5.71 -17.08 -1.81
C ARG A 6 -4.47 -16.33 -1.35
N ALA A 7 -3.60 -15.92 -2.27
CA ALA A 7 -2.44 -15.10 -1.95
C ALA A 7 -2.87 -13.76 -1.33
N VAL A 8 -3.82 -13.07 -1.95
CA VAL A 8 -4.38 -11.81 -1.42
C VAL A 8 -5.03 -12.02 -0.04
N TYR A 9 -5.85 -13.06 0.10
CA TYR A 9 -6.49 -13.38 1.37
C TYR A 9 -5.47 -13.68 2.48
N TYR A 10 -4.41 -14.43 2.15
CA TYR A 10 -3.33 -14.75 3.09
C TYR A 10 -2.61 -13.50 3.57
N VAL A 11 -2.16 -12.61 2.66
CA VAL A 11 -1.38 -11.43 3.05
C VAL A 11 -2.19 -10.40 3.84
N GLN A 12 -3.52 -10.39 3.68
CA GLN A 12 -4.40 -9.47 4.41
C GLN A 12 -4.96 -10.05 5.72
N ASN A 13 -4.85 -11.35 5.95
CA ASN A 13 -5.45 -12.01 7.11
C ASN A 13 -4.38 -12.43 8.13
N PRO A 14 -4.32 -11.81 9.33
CA PRO A 14 -3.33 -12.14 10.34
C PRO A 14 -3.48 -13.57 10.90
N PHE A 15 -4.68 -14.15 10.85
CA PHE A 15 -5.01 -15.43 11.47
C PHE A 15 -4.64 -16.67 10.64
N ILE A 16 -4.20 -16.50 9.38
CA ILE A 16 -3.75 -17.61 8.54
C ILE A 16 -2.23 -17.78 8.62
N ASN A 17 -1.77 -18.89 9.18
CA ASN A 17 -0.33 -19.09 9.43
C ASN A 17 0.47 -19.45 8.18
N GLU A 18 -0.13 -20.20 7.26
CA GLU A 18 0.56 -20.78 6.10
C GLU A 18 -0.18 -20.50 4.80
N LEU A 19 0.55 -20.14 3.75
CA LEU A 19 0.01 -19.97 2.40
C LEU A 19 -0.04 -21.32 1.69
N LYS A 20 -1.24 -21.76 1.32
CA LYS A 20 -1.45 -22.98 0.53
C LYS A 20 -2.23 -22.67 -0.74
N PHE A 21 -1.66 -23.08 -1.87
CA PHE A 21 -2.33 -23.09 -3.15
C PHE A 21 -2.97 -24.45 -3.43
N ASN A 22 -4.06 -24.44 -4.20
CA ASN A 22 -4.82 -25.65 -4.48
C ASN A 22 -4.27 -26.42 -5.67
N THR A 23 -3.81 -25.71 -6.69
CA THR A 23 -3.55 -26.29 -8.02
C THR A 23 -2.13 -26.07 -8.53
N ILE A 24 -1.32 -25.27 -7.84
CA ILE A 24 0.06 -24.97 -8.23
C ILE A 24 1.00 -25.20 -7.04
N PRO A 25 2.25 -25.63 -7.28
CA PRO A 25 3.25 -25.70 -6.24
C PRO A 25 3.63 -24.30 -5.74
N ILE A 26 4.24 -24.26 -4.56
CA ILE A 26 4.89 -23.08 -4.01
C ILE A 26 6.15 -23.48 -3.24
N SER A 27 7.27 -22.83 -3.52
CA SER A 27 8.53 -23.05 -2.85
C SER A 27 8.54 -22.49 -1.44
N ASN A 28 9.50 -22.93 -0.62
CA ASN A 28 9.72 -22.34 0.70
C ASN A 28 10.14 -20.87 0.59
N PHE A 29 10.91 -20.50 -0.43
CA PHE A 29 11.33 -19.11 -0.65
C PHE A 29 10.14 -18.20 -0.96
N ALA A 30 9.25 -18.62 -1.87
CA ALA A 30 8.04 -17.87 -2.14
C ALA A 30 7.13 -17.75 -0.91
N GLN A 31 6.96 -18.82 -0.14
CA GLN A 31 6.21 -18.77 1.13
C GLN A 31 6.80 -17.74 2.10
N ILE A 32 8.13 -17.71 2.27
CA ILE A 32 8.80 -16.72 3.11
C ILE A 32 8.53 -15.30 2.58
N HIS A 33 8.64 -15.07 1.28
CA HIS A 33 8.37 -13.75 0.70
C HIS A 33 6.93 -13.28 0.95
N PHE A 34 5.93 -14.14 0.68
CA PHE A 34 4.52 -13.81 0.97
C PHE A 34 4.28 -13.55 2.47
N TYR A 35 4.99 -14.25 3.36
CA TYR A 35 4.94 -13.99 4.79
C TYR A 35 5.55 -12.62 5.16
N GLU A 36 6.67 -12.23 4.54
CA GLU A 36 7.25 -10.90 4.73
C GLU A 36 6.30 -9.79 4.25
N VAL A 37 5.67 -9.97 3.07
CA VAL A 37 4.63 -9.07 2.54
C VAL A 37 3.44 -8.98 3.50
N LYS A 38 2.95 -10.11 4.02
CA LYS A 38 1.88 -10.15 5.02
C LYS A 38 2.21 -9.26 6.23
N ARG A 39 3.42 -9.35 6.77
CA ARG A 39 3.83 -8.53 7.92
C ARG A 39 3.76 -7.03 7.62
N ILE A 40 4.12 -6.62 6.41
CA ILE A 40 4.00 -5.22 5.97
C ILE A 40 2.53 -4.78 5.95
N PHE A 41 1.64 -5.57 5.33
CA PHE A 41 0.19 -5.26 5.28
C PHE A 41 -0.43 -5.15 6.67
N ILE A 42 -0.17 -6.13 7.55
CA ILE A 42 -0.71 -6.12 8.91
C ILE A 42 -0.17 -4.93 9.72
N ALA A 43 1.12 -4.61 9.59
CA ALA A 43 1.71 -3.44 10.24
C ALA A 43 1.04 -2.14 9.74
N LEU A 44 0.83 -1.99 8.43
CA LEU A 44 0.13 -0.85 7.85
C LEU A 44 -1.31 -0.72 8.37
N TYR A 45 -2.05 -1.82 8.50
CA TYR A 45 -3.39 -1.79 9.08
C TYR A 45 -3.39 -1.36 10.55
N ILE A 46 -2.49 -1.91 11.36
CA ILE A 46 -2.36 -1.53 12.77
C ILE A 46 -2.01 -0.05 12.90
N PHE A 47 -1.02 0.44 12.14
CA PHE A 47 -0.64 1.85 12.16
C PHE A 47 -1.77 2.76 11.67
N SER A 48 -2.52 2.35 10.64
CA SER A 48 -3.64 3.13 10.11
C SER A 48 -4.77 3.24 11.13
N ILE A 49 -5.14 2.14 11.79
CA ILE A 49 -6.17 2.11 12.83
C ILE A 49 -5.74 2.96 14.02
N ALA A 50 -4.51 2.77 14.52
CA ALA A 50 -3.98 3.54 15.64
C ALA A 50 -3.94 5.05 15.31
N PHE A 51 -3.52 5.39 14.09
CA PHE A 51 -3.53 6.77 13.61
C PHE A 51 -4.94 7.37 13.61
N VAL A 52 -5.93 6.67 13.05
CA VAL A 52 -7.33 7.13 13.05
C VAL A 52 -7.86 7.33 14.47
N ILE A 53 -7.59 6.41 15.39
CA ILE A 53 -8.01 6.53 16.81
C ILE A 53 -7.39 7.78 17.45
N VAL A 54 -6.08 7.97 17.32
CA VAL A 54 -5.38 9.15 17.86
C VAL A 54 -5.95 10.45 17.28
N MET A 55 -6.28 10.43 15.99
CA MET A 55 -6.87 11.58 15.31
C MET A 55 -8.27 11.91 15.82
N ILE A 56 -9.13 10.91 15.99
CA ILE A 56 -10.48 11.08 16.57
C ILE A 56 -10.37 11.65 18.00
N ILE A 57 -9.53 11.05 18.85
CA ILE A 57 -9.32 11.54 20.23
C ILE A 57 -8.89 13.01 20.21
N LYS A 58 -7.89 13.37 19.40
CA LYS A 58 -7.41 14.76 19.31
C LYS A 58 -8.49 15.74 18.85
N ILE A 59 -9.33 15.36 17.90
CA ILE A 59 -10.43 16.20 17.39
C ILE A 59 -11.53 16.38 18.44
N LEU A 60 -11.83 15.35 19.24
CA LEU A 60 -12.83 15.39 20.29
C LEU A 60 -12.33 16.11 21.56
N SER A 61 -11.08 15.91 21.95
CA SER A 61 -10.48 16.53 23.14
C SER A 61 -10.23 18.03 23.00
N LYS A 62 -10.08 18.54 21.77
CA LYS A 62 -9.84 19.97 21.52
C LYS A 62 -11.00 20.61 20.76
N LYS A 63 -11.75 21.47 21.45
CA LYS A 63 -12.78 22.35 20.86
C LYS A 63 -12.21 23.65 20.24
N ASN A 64 -10.88 23.82 20.20
CA ASN A 64 -10.25 25.01 19.64
C ASN A 64 -10.17 24.92 18.10
N ASP A 65 -10.81 25.86 17.41
CA ASP A 65 -10.82 25.95 15.95
C ASP A 65 -9.42 26.16 15.35
N GLY A 66 -8.49 26.80 16.07
CA GLY A 66 -7.10 26.94 15.64
C GLY A 66 -6.36 25.61 15.54
N PHE A 67 -6.64 24.66 16.44
CA PHE A 67 -6.07 23.32 16.39
C PHE A 67 -6.58 22.54 15.18
N ARG A 68 -7.90 22.60 14.92
CA ARG A 68 -8.54 21.95 13.76
C ARG A 68 -8.01 22.52 12.45
N LYS A 69 -7.87 23.85 12.35
CA LYS A 69 -7.26 24.55 11.20
C LYS A 69 -5.82 24.07 10.93
N ASN A 70 -4.98 24.02 11.96
CA ASN A 70 -3.59 23.56 11.81
C ASN A 70 -3.50 22.07 11.42
N LEU A 71 -4.33 21.22 12.03
CA LEU A 71 -4.39 19.79 11.75
C LEU A 71 -4.76 19.52 10.28
N ILE A 72 -5.77 20.20 9.75
CA ILE A 72 -6.19 20.03 8.36
C ILE A 72 -5.13 20.55 7.37
N ASN A 73 -4.46 21.66 7.71
CA ASN A 73 -3.35 22.17 6.91
C ASN A 73 -2.17 21.17 6.86
N ASN A 74 -1.81 20.59 8.00
CA ASN A 74 -0.76 19.57 8.06
C ASN A 74 -1.15 18.31 7.29
N PHE A 75 -2.39 17.85 7.42
CA PHE A 75 -2.92 16.75 6.61
C PHE A 75 -2.82 17.04 5.12
N SER A 76 -3.23 18.24 4.68
CA SER A 76 -3.15 18.63 3.27
C SER A 76 -1.72 18.59 2.74
N LYS A 77 -0.73 19.00 3.55
CA LYS A 77 0.69 18.90 3.17
C LYS A 77 1.15 17.44 3.07
N SER A 78 0.80 16.62 4.06
CA SER A 78 1.16 15.20 4.08
C SER A 78 0.56 14.44 2.89
N THR A 79 -0.70 14.70 2.53
CA THR A 79 -1.34 14.05 1.38
C THR A 79 -0.66 14.42 0.06
N ASN A 80 -0.18 15.67 -0.09
CA ASN A 80 0.58 16.07 -1.28
C ASN A 80 1.90 15.29 -1.38
N ILE A 81 2.63 15.15 -0.27
CA ILE A 81 3.91 14.42 -0.25
C ILE A 81 3.69 12.96 -0.64
N ILE A 82 2.68 12.30 -0.05
CA ILE A 82 2.34 10.90 -0.36
C ILE A 82 1.93 10.76 -1.83
N ALA A 83 1.06 11.64 -2.34
CA ALA A 83 0.64 11.63 -3.73
C ALA A 83 1.83 11.80 -4.69
N LEU A 84 2.77 12.71 -4.39
CA LEU A 84 3.98 12.91 -5.19
C LEU A 84 4.88 11.67 -5.19
N ILE A 85 5.06 11.01 -4.05
CA ILE A 85 5.84 9.76 -3.96
C ILE A 85 5.22 8.68 -4.85
N PHE A 86 3.91 8.47 -4.75
CA PHE A 86 3.24 7.45 -5.57
C PHE A 86 3.24 7.81 -7.05
N ILE A 87 3.04 9.07 -7.42
CA ILE A 87 3.19 9.53 -8.82
C ILE A 87 4.60 9.24 -9.32
N PHE A 88 5.64 9.56 -8.54
CA PHE A 88 7.02 9.28 -8.91
C PHE A 88 7.29 7.77 -9.12
N VAL A 89 6.79 6.92 -8.22
CA VAL A 89 6.91 5.46 -8.35
C VAL A 89 6.16 4.97 -9.59
N SER A 90 4.94 5.43 -9.82
CA SER A 90 4.14 5.05 -11.00
C SER A 90 4.80 5.48 -12.31
N VAL A 91 5.35 6.70 -12.38
CA VAL A 91 6.10 7.18 -13.56
C VAL A 91 7.37 6.37 -13.76
N SER A 92 8.11 6.06 -12.69
CA SER A 92 9.31 5.21 -12.77
C SER A 92 8.99 3.82 -13.30
N ALA A 93 7.92 3.20 -12.77
CA ALA A 93 7.44 1.90 -13.22
C ALA A 93 6.98 1.91 -14.69
N ALA A 94 6.37 3.00 -15.16
CA ALA A 94 5.97 3.16 -16.55
C ALA A 94 7.16 3.35 -17.52
N ILE A 95 8.30 3.84 -17.02
CA ILE A 95 9.54 3.99 -17.81
C ILE A 95 10.31 2.67 -17.86
N ASP A 96 10.47 2.01 -16.70
CA ASP A 96 11.22 0.78 -16.54
C ASP A 96 10.67 0.00 -15.34
N PHE A 97 9.74 -0.91 -15.63
CA PHE A 97 9.08 -1.70 -14.62
C PHE A 97 10.05 -2.62 -13.89
N ASP A 98 10.91 -3.35 -14.63
CA ASP A 98 11.87 -4.30 -14.04
C ASP A 98 12.82 -3.63 -13.05
N LYS A 99 13.41 -2.48 -13.40
CA LYS A 99 14.28 -1.75 -12.48
C LYS A 99 13.49 -1.22 -11.29
N THR A 100 12.29 -0.67 -11.51
CA THR A 100 11.47 -0.15 -10.42
C THR A 100 11.05 -1.25 -9.45
N PHE A 101 10.62 -2.40 -9.99
CA PHE A 101 10.30 -3.61 -9.23
C PHE A 101 11.51 -4.09 -8.42
N TYR A 102 12.67 -4.21 -9.04
CA TYR A 102 13.92 -4.61 -8.38
C TYR A 102 14.26 -3.69 -7.20
N PHE A 103 14.29 -2.36 -7.42
CA PHE A 103 14.66 -1.41 -6.37
C PHE A 103 13.61 -1.33 -5.26
N PHE A 104 12.33 -1.38 -5.60
CA PHE A 104 11.25 -1.46 -4.61
C PHE A 104 11.47 -2.66 -3.68
N HIS A 105 11.68 -3.84 -4.24
CA HIS A 105 11.89 -5.05 -3.44
C HIS A 105 13.18 -4.98 -2.61
N LYS A 106 14.26 -4.40 -3.13
CA LYS A 106 15.50 -4.19 -2.37
C LYS A 106 15.35 -3.24 -1.18
N ILE A 107 14.42 -2.28 -1.23
CA ILE A 107 14.14 -1.39 -0.09
C ILE A 107 13.48 -2.17 1.06
N PHE A 108 12.56 -3.10 0.73
CA PHE A 108 11.75 -3.81 1.74
C PHE A 108 12.34 -5.15 2.18
N PHE A 109 13.08 -5.85 1.31
CA PHE A 109 13.53 -7.22 1.53
C PHE A 109 15.06 -7.32 1.44
N ARG A 110 15.67 -8.01 2.41
CA ARG A 110 17.12 -8.23 2.49
C ARG A 110 17.60 -9.49 1.79
N ASN A 111 16.67 -10.25 1.22
CA ASN A 111 16.90 -11.51 0.49
C ASN A 111 16.48 -11.33 -0.98
N ASN A 112 16.57 -12.40 -1.77
CA ASN A 112 16.13 -12.44 -3.17
C ASN A 112 14.92 -13.37 -3.38
N TYR A 113 14.19 -13.72 -2.32
CA TYR A 113 13.09 -14.70 -2.38
C TYR A 113 11.86 -14.19 -3.13
N TRP A 114 11.83 -12.91 -3.48
CA TRP A 114 10.82 -12.28 -4.34
C TRP A 114 11.08 -12.47 -5.85
N ILE A 115 12.21 -13.07 -6.23
CA ILE A 115 12.50 -13.45 -7.62
C ILE A 115 11.96 -14.86 -7.84
N PHE A 116 10.82 -14.96 -8.51
CA PHE A 116 10.15 -16.23 -8.77
C PHE A 116 10.55 -16.81 -10.12
N ASP A 117 10.78 -18.13 -10.14
CA ASP A 117 10.88 -18.92 -11.36
C ASP A 117 9.48 -19.47 -11.70
N PRO A 118 8.89 -19.19 -12.87
CA PRO A 118 7.58 -19.69 -13.26
C PRO A 118 7.42 -21.22 -13.22
N ALA A 119 8.52 -21.99 -13.31
CA ALA A 119 8.51 -23.45 -13.22
C ALA A 119 8.43 -23.95 -11.77
N ILE A 120 8.96 -23.18 -10.82
CA ILE A 120 9.02 -23.53 -9.39
C ILE A 120 7.86 -22.88 -8.62
N ASP A 121 7.59 -21.61 -8.92
CA ASP A 121 6.61 -20.74 -8.30
C ASP A 121 5.65 -20.15 -9.36
N PRO A 122 4.73 -20.96 -9.93
CA PRO A 122 3.88 -20.54 -11.04
C PRO A 122 2.91 -19.39 -10.70
N ILE A 123 2.80 -19.01 -9.43
CA ILE A 123 2.00 -17.87 -8.96
C ILE A 123 2.43 -16.56 -9.62
N ILE A 124 3.70 -16.44 -10.03
CA ILE A 124 4.20 -15.26 -10.76
C ILE A 124 3.40 -14.98 -12.04
N ASN A 125 2.88 -16.02 -12.71
CA ASN A 125 2.06 -15.86 -13.91
C ASN A 125 0.69 -15.22 -13.62
N ALA A 126 0.27 -15.15 -12.35
CA ALA A 126 -0.92 -14.43 -11.92
C ALA A 126 -0.62 -12.99 -11.44
N LEU A 127 0.64 -12.56 -11.51
CA LEU A 127 1.14 -11.25 -11.10
C LEU A 127 1.88 -10.57 -12.26
N PRO A 128 1.24 -10.38 -13.42
CA PRO A 128 1.91 -9.76 -14.57
C PRO A 128 2.10 -8.26 -14.35
N GLU A 129 3.02 -7.65 -15.10
CA GLU A 129 3.31 -6.21 -15.03
C GLU A 129 2.06 -5.34 -15.20
N GLU A 130 1.15 -5.71 -16.12
CA GLU A 130 -0.07 -4.95 -16.39
C GLU A 130 -0.99 -4.89 -15.16
N LEU A 131 -0.99 -5.93 -14.32
CA LEU A 131 -1.73 -5.91 -13.06
C LEU A 131 -1.15 -4.83 -12.14
N PHE A 132 0.17 -4.77 -11.96
CA PHE A 132 0.81 -3.77 -11.13
C PHE A 132 0.62 -2.35 -11.67
N ALA A 133 0.62 -2.16 -12.99
CA ALA A 133 0.33 -0.87 -13.61
C ALA A 133 -1.10 -0.40 -13.31
N ILE A 134 -2.09 -1.29 -13.40
CA ILE A 134 -3.48 -1.00 -13.06
C ILE A 134 -3.61 -0.64 -11.56
N GLU A 135 -3.03 -1.45 -10.68
CA GLU A 135 -3.08 -1.22 -9.23
C GLU A 135 -2.40 0.11 -8.83
N LEU A 136 -1.22 0.40 -9.39
CA LEU A 136 -0.54 1.69 -9.18
C LEU A 136 -1.38 2.87 -9.69
N GLY A 137 -2.00 2.74 -10.87
CA GLY A 137 -2.91 3.74 -11.42
C GLY A 137 -4.12 4.00 -10.51
N LEU A 138 -4.73 2.94 -9.98
CA LEU A 138 -5.84 3.04 -9.04
C LEU A 138 -5.42 3.73 -7.73
N ILE A 139 -4.26 3.36 -7.18
CA ILE A 139 -3.71 4.01 -5.98
C ILE A 139 -3.52 5.51 -6.22
N VAL A 140 -2.90 5.90 -7.34
CA VAL A 140 -2.70 7.32 -7.69
C VAL A 140 -4.04 8.03 -7.85
N ALA A 141 -5.02 7.43 -8.54
CA ALA A 141 -6.33 8.03 -8.73
C ALA A 141 -7.03 8.29 -7.38
N VAL A 142 -7.04 7.30 -6.47
CA VAL A 142 -7.61 7.44 -5.13
C VAL A 142 -6.88 8.52 -4.33
N LEU A 143 -5.55 8.56 -4.36
CA LEU A 143 -4.74 9.56 -3.65
C LEU A 143 -4.99 10.98 -4.17
N VAL A 144 -5.14 11.16 -5.47
CA VAL A 144 -5.44 12.46 -6.08
C VAL A 144 -6.84 12.93 -5.69
N ILE A 145 -7.85 12.06 -5.78
CA ILE A 145 -9.22 12.37 -5.34
C ILE A 145 -9.23 12.76 -3.85
N PHE A 146 -8.57 11.97 -3.01
CA PHE A 146 -8.49 12.25 -1.58
C PHE A 146 -7.79 13.59 -1.30
N THR A 147 -6.69 13.88 -1.99
CA THR A 147 -5.97 15.16 -1.89
C THR A 147 -6.85 16.35 -2.29
N ILE A 148 -7.63 16.22 -3.36
CA ILE A 148 -8.57 17.26 -3.81
C ILE A 148 -9.64 17.51 -2.74
N ILE A 149 -10.24 16.45 -2.18
CA ILE A 149 -11.24 16.55 -1.11
C ILE A 149 -10.66 17.29 0.10
N ILE A 150 -9.49 16.87 0.59
CA ILE A 150 -8.83 17.52 1.73
C ILE A 150 -8.54 19.00 1.45
N LYS A 151 -8.14 19.35 0.22
CA LYS A 151 -7.88 20.73 -0.18
C LYS A 151 -9.15 21.59 -0.22
N ILE A 152 -10.27 21.04 -0.70
CA ILE A 152 -11.58 21.70 -0.66
C ILE A 152 -12.02 21.95 0.79
N LEU A 153 -11.91 20.93 1.65
CA LEU A 153 -12.25 21.05 3.07
C LEU A 153 -11.37 22.08 3.80
N SER A 154 -10.06 22.07 3.51
CA SER A 154 -9.10 23.04 4.05
C SER A 154 -9.45 24.48 3.67
N ARG A 155 -9.85 24.72 2.40
CA ARG A 155 -10.28 26.04 1.93
C ARG A 155 -11.57 26.51 2.61
N LYS A 156 -12.58 25.63 2.74
CA LYS A 156 -13.85 25.98 3.41
C LYS A 156 -13.61 26.42 4.87
N ILE A 157 -12.75 25.70 5.58
CA ILE A 157 -12.45 25.98 7.00
C ILE A 157 -11.58 27.22 7.17
N LYS A 158 -10.74 27.58 6.18
CA LYS A 158 -10.00 28.84 6.20
C LYS A 158 -10.92 30.06 5.99
N ASN A 159 -11.98 29.89 5.22
CA ASN A 159 -12.94 30.95 4.88
C ASN A 159 -14.12 31.08 5.87
N SER A 160 -14.23 30.18 6.86
CA SER A 160 -15.16 30.25 8.00
C SER A 160 -14.46 30.79 9.25
#